data_AF-A0AAD6TID7-F1
#
_entry.id   AF-A0AAD6TID7-F1
#
_cell.length_a   1.000
_cell.length_b   1.000
_cell.length_c   1.000
_cell.angle_alpha   90.00
_cell.angle_beta   90.00
_cell.angle_gamma   90.00
#
_symmetry.space_group_name_H-M   'P 1'
#
loop_
_entity.id
_entity.type
_entity.pdbx_description
1 polymer ?
#
loop_
_entity_poly.entity_id
_entity_poly.type
_entity_poly.pdbx_seq_one_letter_code
_entity_poly.pdbx_strand_id
1 'polypeptide(L)'
;AAALRTQYNKPKDDDDEMKSIQPEKRLFSPSDIYTTFKKMTDSDLNLLGLSDEYTYPEWMILTVMPVPPPPVHPSITVDGGVMRSEDDSTDKLGALIKASANS
;
A
#
# COMPACT_ATOMS: atom_id res chain seq x y z
N ALA A 1 47.71 17.36 -25.20
CA ALA A 1 47.69 17.02 -23.75
C ALA A 1 46.78 15.82 -23.56
N ALA A 2 47.34 14.66 -23.22
CA ALA A 2 46.55 13.44 -22.99
C ALA A 2 46.07 13.41 -21.54
N ALA A 3 44.76 13.31 -21.33
CA ALA A 3 44.17 13.22 -20.01
C ALA A 3 44.39 11.80 -19.43
N LEU A 4 45.09 11.72 -18.30
CA LEU A 4 45.17 10.52 -17.46
C LEU A 4 43.80 10.28 -16.80
N ARG A 5 43.15 9.17 -17.15
CA ARG A 5 41.97 8.66 -16.44
C ARG A 5 42.44 7.64 -15.40
N THR A 6 42.45 8.06 -14.13
CA THR A 6 42.67 7.15 -12.99
C THR A 6 41.39 6.36 -12.75
N GLN A 7 41.42 5.03 -12.90
CA GLN A 7 40.37 4.16 -12.37
C GLN A 7 40.69 3.85 -10.90
N TYR A 8 39.86 4.35 -9.99
CA TYR A 8 39.88 3.96 -8.58
C TYR A 8 39.16 2.62 -8.44
N ASN A 9 39.90 1.53 -8.26
CA ASN A 9 39.31 0.22 -7.97
C ASN A 9 39.09 0.11 -6.45
N LYS A 10 37.84 0.24 -6.02
CA LYS A 10 37.48 0.03 -4.61
C LYS A 10 37.60 -1.48 -4.31
N PRO A 11 38.40 -1.90 -3.31
CA PRO A 11 38.48 -3.31 -2.94
C PRO A 11 37.09 -3.79 -2.49
N LYS A 12 36.72 -4.96 -2.99
CA LYS A 12 35.39 -5.58 -2.92
C LYS A 12 35.10 -6.29 -1.59
N ASP A 13 35.78 -5.89 -0.51
CA ASP A 13 35.73 -6.59 0.79
C ASP A 13 35.07 -5.77 1.92
N ASP A 14 34.85 -4.46 1.76
CA ASP A 14 34.22 -3.64 2.81
C ASP A 14 32.67 -3.65 2.79
N ASP A 15 32.05 -4.18 1.74
CA ASP A 15 30.58 -4.18 1.60
C ASP A 15 29.89 -5.35 2.33
N ASP A 16 30.61 -6.42 2.67
CA ASP A 16 30.02 -7.59 3.35
C ASP A 16 29.99 -7.46 4.88
N GLU A 17 30.93 -6.75 5.51
CA GLU A 17 30.85 -6.44 6.96
C GLU A 17 29.74 -5.42 7.28
N MET A 18 29.40 -4.54 6.34
CA MET A 18 28.35 -3.54 6.54
C MET A 18 26.92 -4.12 6.46
N LYS A 19 26.74 -5.31 5.85
CA LYS A 19 25.46 -6.01 5.83
C LYS A 19 25.11 -6.67 7.17
N SER A 20 26.11 -7.06 7.97
CA SER A 20 25.87 -7.72 9.26
C SER A 20 25.32 -6.81 10.36
N ILE A 21 25.32 -5.50 10.18
CA ILE A 21 24.84 -4.52 11.18
C ILE A 21 23.43 -4.03 10.86
N GLN A 22 22.87 -4.35 9.68
CA GLN A 22 21.50 -3.95 9.38
C GLN A 22 20.53 -4.84 10.17
N PRO A 23 19.63 -4.24 10.98
CA PRO A 23 18.58 -5.02 11.62
C PRO A 23 17.80 -5.77 10.53
N GLU A 24 17.63 -7.07 10.72
CA GLU A 24 16.91 -7.92 9.80
C GLU A 24 15.52 -7.30 9.54
N LYS A 25 15.30 -6.78 8.32
CA LYS A 25 14.02 -6.19 7.94
C LYS A 25 13.01 -7.31 7.71
N ARG A 26 12.34 -7.73 8.78
CA ARG A 26 11.16 -8.59 8.67
C ARG A 26 10.03 -7.82 8.00
N LEU A 27 9.47 -8.39 6.94
CA LEU A 27 8.21 -7.94 6.35
C LEU A 27 7.05 -8.49 7.18
N PHE A 28 6.04 -7.65 7.45
CA PHE A 28 4.80 -8.05 8.10
C PHE A 28 3.70 -8.15 7.05
N SER A 29 2.95 -9.26 7.06
CA SER A 29 1.78 -9.37 6.20
C SER A 29 0.62 -8.53 6.77
N PRO A 30 -0.31 -8.05 5.91
CA PRO A 30 -1.52 -7.37 6.40
C PRO A 30 -2.31 -8.23 7.40
N SER A 31 -2.35 -9.55 7.23
CA SER A 31 -3.01 -10.49 8.15
C SER A 31 -2.35 -10.54 9.53
N ASP A 32 -1.02 -10.44 9.60
CA ASP A 32 -0.29 -10.45 10.88
C ASP A 32 -0.61 -9.18 11.67
N ILE A 33 -0.62 -8.03 10.98
CA ILE A 33 -0.92 -6.73 11.57
C ILE A 33 -2.39 -6.69 12.01
N TYR A 34 -3.32 -7.19 11.18
CA TYR A 34 -4.75 -7.26 11.52
C TYR A 34 -4.99 -8.08 12.79
N THR A 35 -4.36 -9.25 12.90
CA THR A 35 -4.47 -10.09 14.10
C THR A 35 -3.86 -9.44 15.34
N THR A 36 -2.83 -8.61 15.16
CA THR A 36 -2.19 -7.86 16.25
C THR A 36 -3.09 -6.73 16.73
N PHE A 37 -3.65 -5.93 15.81
CA PHE A 37 -4.56 -4.83 16.13
C PHE A 37 -5.83 -5.32 16.82
N LYS A 38 -6.38 -6.48 16.41
CA LYS A 38 -7.55 -7.09 17.05
C LYS A 38 -7.33 -7.51 18.52
N LYS A 39 -6.08 -7.59 18.98
CA LYS A 39 -5.73 -7.93 20.37
C LYS A 39 -5.58 -6.70 21.27
N MET A 40 -5.59 -5.49 20.71
CA MET A 40 -5.48 -4.26 21.49
C MET A 40 -6.71 -4.10 22.38
N THR A 41 -6.48 -3.64 23.61
CA THR A 41 -7.56 -3.37 24.57
C THR A 41 -8.01 -1.91 24.48
N ASP A 42 -9.21 -1.60 24.97
CA ASP A 42 -9.69 -0.20 25.00
C ASP A 42 -8.76 0.72 25.80
N SER A 43 -8.04 0.17 26.80
CA SER A 43 -7.02 0.91 27.54
C SER A 43 -5.82 1.31 26.65
N ASP A 44 -5.41 0.41 25.74
CA ASP A 44 -4.35 0.70 24.76
C ASP A 44 -4.82 1.75 23.74
N LEU A 45 -6.08 1.66 23.29
CA LEU A 45 -6.69 2.63 22.37
C LEU A 45 -6.70 4.03 22.98
N ASN A 46 -7.16 4.15 24.23
CA ASN A 46 -7.18 5.40 24.97
C ASN A 46 -5.76 5.97 25.18
N LEU A 47 -4.76 5.12 25.46
CA LEU A 47 -3.37 5.54 25.60
C LEU A 47 -2.80 6.12 24.30
N LEU A 48 -3.23 5.56 23.15
CA LEU A 48 -2.85 6.02 21.82
C LEU A 48 -3.66 7.25 21.36
N GLY A 49 -4.62 7.74 22.15
CA GLY A 49 -5.51 8.84 21.78
C GLY A 49 -6.56 8.47 20.73
N LEU A 50 -6.85 7.19 20.58
CA LEU A 50 -7.91 6.68 19.72
C LEU A 50 -9.21 6.56 20.51
N SER A 51 -10.33 6.79 19.84
CA SER A 51 -11.65 6.47 20.37
C SER A 51 -11.94 4.98 20.19
N ASP A 52 -12.36 4.35 21.28
CA ASP A 52 -12.89 2.99 21.35
C ASP A 52 -14.28 2.84 20.70
N GLU A 53 -14.94 3.92 20.29
CA GLU A 53 -16.24 3.86 19.60
C GLU A 53 -16.12 3.99 18.07
N TYR A 54 -15.16 4.78 17.59
CA TYR A 54 -15.10 5.19 16.17
C TYR A 54 -13.82 4.78 15.45
N THR A 55 -12.76 4.44 16.18
CA THR A 55 -11.41 4.32 15.60
C THR A 55 -10.67 3.09 16.08
N TYR A 56 -11.23 1.93 15.77
CA TYR A 56 -10.55 0.66 15.97
C TYR A 56 -9.40 0.48 14.94
N PRO A 57 -8.14 0.24 15.38
CA PRO A 57 -6.99 0.18 14.50
C PRO A 57 -7.09 -0.91 13.41
N GLU A 58 -7.78 -2.01 13.71
CA GLU A 58 -7.99 -3.08 12.74
C GLU A 58 -8.86 -2.66 11.55
N TRP A 59 -9.62 -1.56 11.66
CA TRP A 59 -10.40 -1.00 10.55
C TRP A 59 -9.53 -0.25 9.53
N MET A 60 -8.28 0.07 9.86
CA MET A 60 -7.32 0.62 8.90
C MET A 60 -6.92 -0.42 7.84
N ILE A 61 -7.16 -1.71 8.10
CA ILE A 61 -6.89 -2.80 7.17
C ILE A 61 -8.21 -3.24 6.54
N LEU A 62 -8.37 -2.94 5.26
CA LEU A 62 -9.59 -3.27 4.51
C LEU A 62 -9.70 -4.78 4.28
N THR A 63 -10.72 -5.39 4.86
CA THR A 63 -11.11 -6.80 4.61
C THR A 63 -12.27 -6.92 3.62
N VAL A 64 -13.10 -5.88 3.53
CA VAL A 64 -14.19 -5.74 2.58
C VAL A 64 -14.07 -4.36 1.93
N MET A 65 -14.11 -4.31 0.61
CA MET A 65 -14.07 -3.06 -0.14
C MET A 65 -15.50 -2.65 -0.52
N PRO A 66 -16.00 -1.49 -0.03
CA PRO A 66 -17.31 -0.99 -0.44
C PRO A 66 -17.27 -0.51 -1.89
N VAL A 67 -18.29 -0.88 -2.66
CA VAL A 67 -18.46 -0.43 -4.04
C VAL A 67 -19.49 0.71 -4.05
N PRO A 68 -19.14 1.91 -4.55
CA PRO A 68 -20.09 3.02 -4.61
C PRO A 68 -21.26 2.70 -5.57
N PRO A 69 -22.47 3.24 -5.31
CA PRO A 69 -23.61 3.05 -6.19
C PRO A 69 -23.49 3.90 -7.47
N PRO A 70 -24.11 3.50 -8.60
CA PRO A 70 -23.93 4.15 -9.92
C PRO A 70 -24.08 5.68 -9.99
N PRO A 71 -24.98 6.35 -9.22
CA PRO A 71 -25.10 7.81 -9.25
C PRO A 71 -23.85 8.56 -8.79
N VAL A 72 -22.93 7.90 -8.08
CA VAL A 72 -21.65 8.46 -7.63
C VAL A 72 -20.53 8.22 -8.65
N HIS A 73 -20.84 7.57 -9.78
CA HIS A 73 -19.99 7.36 -10.95
C HIS A 73 -20.50 8.25 -12.09
N PRO A 74 -20.14 9.55 -12.15
CA PRO A 74 -20.58 10.40 -13.24
C PRO A 74 -19.91 9.94 -14.55
N SER A 75 -20.59 9.10 -15.32
CA SER A 75 -20.15 8.71 -16.66
C SER A 75 -20.27 9.92 -17.58
N ILE A 76 -19.16 10.53 -17.97
CA ILE A 76 -19.16 11.56 -19.01
C ILE A 76 -19.32 10.88 -20.38
N THR A 77 -20.45 11.12 -21.03
CA THR A 77 -20.64 10.74 -22.44
C THR A 77 -20.15 11.91 -23.29
N VAL A 78 -19.05 11.73 -24.03
CA VAL A 78 -18.59 12.74 -25.00
C VAL A 78 -19.37 12.53 -26.29
N ASP A 79 -20.12 13.56 -26.65
CA ASP A 79 -20.80 13.86 -27.92
C ASP A 79 -21.14 12.67 -28.87
N GLY A 80 -22.44 12.44 -29.08
CA GLY A 80 -22.95 11.54 -30.12
C GLY A 80 -23.00 10.03 -29.80
N GLY A 81 -22.72 9.60 -28.57
CA GLY A 81 -23.05 8.25 -28.09
C GLY A 81 -22.13 7.11 -28.54
N VAL A 82 -21.02 7.41 -29.24
CA VAL A 82 -20.10 6.38 -29.78
C VAL A 82 -18.92 6.09 -28.85
N MET A 83 -18.48 7.06 -28.03
CA MET A 83 -17.38 6.86 -27.08
C MET A 83 -17.83 7.10 -25.64
N ARG A 84 -17.90 6.02 -24.88
CA ARG A 84 -17.98 6.04 -23.41
C ARG A 84 -16.56 6.19 -22.89
N SER A 85 -16.19 7.35 -22.35
CA SER A 85 -15.05 7.41 -21.43
C SER A 85 -15.57 6.95 -20.07
N GLU A 86 -15.11 5.78 -19.65
CA GLU A 86 -15.37 5.26 -18.31
C GLU A 86 -14.75 6.21 -17.27
N ASP A 87 -15.42 6.40 -16.15
CA ASP A 87 -14.89 7.22 -15.04
C ASP A 87 -13.69 6.49 -14.42
N ASP A 88 -12.57 7.18 -14.20
CA ASP A 88 -11.27 6.63 -13.75
C ASP A 88 -11.39 5.80 -12.44
N SER A 89 -12.39 6.09 -11.60
CA SER A 89 -12.68 5.31 -10.39
C SER A 89 -13.17 3.89 -10.70
N THR A 90 -13.92 3.72 -11.79
CA THR A 90 -14.52 2.44 -12.20
C THR A 90 -13.48 1.52 -12.83
N ASP A 91 -12.61 2.07 -13.68
CA ASP A 91 -11.48 1.35 -14.26
C ASP A 91 -10.52 0.80 -13.18
N LYS A 92 -10.19 1.65 -12.19
CA LYS A 92 -9.35 1.27 -11.05
C LYS A 92 -10.01 0.19 -10.19
N LEU A 93 -11.29 0.32 -9.89
CA LEU A 93 -12.04 -0.70 -9.15
C LEU A 93 -12.05 -2.03 -9.90
N GLY A 94 -12.27 -2.00 -11.22
CA GLY A 94 -12.20 -3.20 -12.08
C GLY A 94 -10.83 -3.87 -12.04
N ALA A 95 -9.74 -3.10 -12.04
CA ALA A 95 -8.38 -3.63 -11.88
C ALA A 95 -8.16 -4.29 -10.50
N LEU A 96 -8.65 -3.66 -9.42
CA LEU A 96 -8.55 -4.19 -8.06
C LEU A 96 -9.33 -5.51 -7.90
N ILE A 97 -10.55 -5.60 -8.46
CA ILE A 97 -11.35 -6.83 -8.45
C ILE A 97 -10.61 -7.97 -9.18
N LYS A 98 -10.05 -7.67 -10.36
CA LYS A 98 -9.27 -8.65 -11.14
C LYS A 98 -8.05 -9.15 -10.36
N ALA A 99 -7.33 -8.26 -9.70
CA ALA A 99 -6.20 -8.63 -8.84
C ALA A 99 -6.66 -9.50 -7.66
N SER A 100 -7.75 -9.13 -6.97
CA SER A 100 -8.29 -9.88 -5.85
C SER A 100 -8.76 -11.29 -6.22
N ALA A 101 -9.32 -11.48 -7.42
CA ALA A 101 -9.77 -12.80 -7.88
C ALA A 101 -8.61 -13.75 -8.23
N ASN A 102 -7.42 -13.18 -8.45
CA ASN A 102 -6.23 -13.89 -8.91
C ASN A 102 -5.13 -13.96 -7.84
N SER A 103 -5.46 -13.57 -6.60
CA SER A 103 -4.59 -13.55 -5.42
C SER A 103 -4.80 -14.77 -4.53
#